data_AF-A0A2K6N525-F1
#
_entry.id   AF-A0A2K6N525-F1
#
_cell.length_a   1.000
_cell.length_b   1.000
_cell.length_c   1.000
_cell.angle_alpha   90.00
_cell.angle_beta   90.00
_cell.angle_gamma   90.00
#
_symmetry.space_group_name_H-M   'P 1'
#
loop_
_entity.id
_entity.type
_entity.pdbx_description
1 polymer ?
#
loop_
_entity_poly.entity_id
_entity_poly.type
_entity_poly.pdbx_seq_one_letter_code
_entity_poly.pdbx_strand_id
1 'polypeptide(L)'
;MAQKEEAAAAAETASQNGEDLENLDDPEKLKELIELPPFEIVTGERLPANFFKFQFRNVEYSSGRNKTFLCYVVEAQSKGGQVQASRGYLEDEHAAAHAEEAFFNTILPAFDPAVRYNVTWYVSSSPCAACADRITKTLSKTKNLRLLILVGRLFMWEEPEIQAALKKLKEAGCKLRIMKPQDFEYVWQNFVEQEEGESKAFQPWEDVQENFLYYEEKLADILK
;
A
#
# COMPACT_ATOMS: atom_id res chain seq x y z
N MET A 1 1.86 -69.29 32.16
CA MET A 1 1.88 -69.30 30.68
C MET A 1 2.23 -67.87 30.29
N ALA A 2 3.43 -67.59 29.74
CA ALA A 2 3.73 -67.59 28.29
C ALA A 2 2.86 -66.55 27.52
N GLN A 3 3.33 -65.68 26.62
CA GLN A 3 4.65 -65.38 25.99
C GLN A 3 4.50 -64.01 25.22
N LYS A 4 5.50 -63.20 24.84
CA LYS A 4 6.98 -63.23 24.96
C LYS A 4 7.55 -61.76 24.92
N GLU A 5 8.62 -61.54 24.14
CA GLU A 5 9.36 -60.33 23.71
C GLU A 5 8.51 -59.38 22.79
N GLU A 6 8.95 -58.20 22.33
CA GLU A 6 10.31 -57.73 21.98
C GLU A 6 10.41 -56.19 21.96
N ALA A 7 11.64 -55.65 21.91
CA ALA A 7 11.90 -54.20 21.84
C ALA A 7 12.51 -53.80 20.50
N ALA A 8 12.11 -52.65 19.93
CA ALA A 8 12.93 -51.81 19.04
C ALA A 8 12.24 -50.45 18.78
N ALA A 9 13.03 -49.43 18.40
CA ALA A 9 12.58 -48.06 18.22
C ALA A 9 12.49 -47.60 16.74
N ALA A 10 11.56 -46.68 16.48
CA ALA A 10 11.56 -45.64 15.43
C ALA A 10 10.41 -44.66 15.81
N ALA A 11 10.64 -43.35 15.97
CA ALA A 11 10.67 -42.33 14.90
C ALA A 11 9.39 -42.35 14.02
N GLU A 12 8.65 -41.26 13.80
CA GLU A 12 8.95 -39.83 14.02
C GLU A 12 7.66 -38.97 14.00
N THR A 13 7.74 -37.75 14.54
CA THR A 13 6.91 -36.54 14.27
C THR A 13 5.40 -36.64 13.93
N ALA A 14 4.56 -35.95 14.72
CA ALA A 14 3.79 -34.77 14.22
C ALA A 14 3.05 -34.01 15.34
N SER A 15 3.39 -32.72 15.46
CA SER A 15 2.54 -31.59 15.90
C SER A 15 1.48 -31.79 16.99
N GLN A 16 1.79 -31.32 18.21
CA GLN A 16 0.80 -30.83 19.17
C GLN A 16 0.96 -29.31 19.32
N ASN A 17 0.29 -28.54 18.46
CA ASN A 17 0.03 -27.13 18.77
C ASN A 17 -1.26 -27.06 19.60
N GLY A 18 -1.12 -27.30 20.91
CA GLY A 18 -2.07 -26.88 21.92
C GLY A 18 -1.68 -25.49 22.43
N GLU A 19 -2.65 -24.59 22.56
CA GLU A 19 -2.42 -23.19 22.93
C GLU A 19 -2.19 -23.03 24.45
N ASP A 20 -0.93 -22.96 24.88
CA ASP A 20 -0.60 -22.49 26.25
C ASP A 20 -0.49 -20.95 26.27
N LEU A 21 -1.65 -20.31 26.40
CA LEU A 21 -1.79 -18.88 26.71
C LEU A 21 -1.44 -18.59 28.17
N GLU A 22 -0.17 -18.78 28.56
CA GLU A 22 0.32 -18.47 29.92
C GLU A 22 1.49 -17.46 29.96
N ASN A 23 1.32 -16.46 30.84
CA ASN A 23 2.22 -15.36 31.18
C ASN A 23 2.55 -14.34 30.06
N LEU A 24 1.73 -13.28 30.02
CA LEU A 24 2.00 -12.01 29.33
C LEU A 24 2.81 -11.02 30.20
N ASP A 25 3.17 -11.39 31.44
CA ASP A 25 3.85 -10.51 32.41
C ASP A 25 5.39 -10.60 32.38
N ASP A 26 5.96 -11.39 31.45
CA ASP A 26 7.41 -11.56 31.34
C ASP A 26 8.04 -10.49 30.41
N PRO A 27 8.87 -9.57 30.93
CA PRO A 27 9.43 -8.46 30.15
C PRO A 27 10.51 -8.90 29.14
N GLU A 28 11.04 -10.12 29.21
CA GLU A 28 11.97 -10.65 28.20
C GLU A 28 11.21 -11.24 27.00
N LYS A 29 10.10 -11.96 27.23
CA LYS A 29 9.18 -12.34 26.13
C LYS A 29 8.55 -11.12 25.46
N LEU A 30 8.22 -10.08 26.22
CA LEU A 30 7.74 -8.81 25.66
C LEU A 30 8.82 -8.13 24.79
N LYS A 31 10.11 -8.32 25.07
CA LYS A 31 11.19 -7.86 24.19
C LYS A 31 11.32 -8.69 22.91
N GLU A 32 11.25 -10.02 22.98
CA GLU A 32 11.21 -10.86 21.77
C GLU A 32 10.00 -10.56 20.88
N LEU A 33 8.86 -10.14 21.46
CA LEU A 33 7.69 -9.63 20.74
C LEU A 33 7.83 -8.18 20.22
N ILE A 34 8.85 -7.44 20.64
CA ILE A 34 9.12 -6.03 20.24
C ILE A 34 10.31 -5.92 19.30
N GLU A 35 11.19 -6.93 19.21
CA GLU A 35 12.19 -7.06 18.14
C GLU A 35 11.52 -7.42 16.80
N LEU A 36 10.77 -6.45 16.26
CA LEU A 36 10.38 -6.41 14.87
C LEU A 36 11.64 -6.61 13.99
N PRO A 37 11.55 -7.39 12.90
CA PRO A 37 12.64 -7.50 11.95
C PRO A 37 13.05 -6.12 11.42
N PRO A 38 14.29 -5.95 10.92
CA PRO A 38 14.75 -4.68 10.38
C PRO A 38 13.73 -4.10 9.39
N PHE A 39 13.44 -2.80 9.52
CA PHE A 39 12.38 -2.14 8.77
C PHE A 39 12.63 -2.22 7.26
N GLU A 40 11.85 -3.04 6.58
CA GLU A 40 11.95 -3.30 5.14
C GLU A 40 10.72 -2.79 4.39
N ILE A 41 10.95 -2.16 3.24
CA ILE A 41 9.89 -1.85 2.28
C ILE A 41 9.51 -3.18 1.62
N VAL A 42 8.43 -3.82 2.07
CA VAL A 42 7.97 -5.07 1.46
C VAL A 42 7.36 -4.74 0.10
N THR A 43 8.03 -5.23 -0.94
CA THR A 43 7.56 -5.23 -2.33
C THR A 43 6.86 -6.56 -2.62
N GLY A 44 5.65 -6.53 -3.17
CA GLY A 44 4.99 -7.75 -3.63
C GLY A 44 4.05 -7.54 -4.81
N GLU A 45 3.56 -8.65 -5.38
CA GLU A 45 2.56 -8.60 -6.46
C GLU A 45 1.13 -8.49 -5.92
N ARG A 46 0.82 -9.13 -4.78
CA ARG A 46 -0.51 -9.11 -4.14
C ARG A 46 -0.48 -9.03 -2.61
N LEU A 47 -1.50 -8.37 -2.06
CA LEU A 47 -1.73 -8.06 -0.65
C LEU A 47 -2.82 -8.98 -0.05
N PRO A 48 -2.70 -9.45 1.20
CA PRO A 48 -3.79 -10.17 1.87
C PRO A 48 -5.09 -9.35 2.06
N ALA A 49 -6.22 -10.02 1.83
CA ALA A 49 -7.58 -9.46 1.87
C ALA A 49 -7.94 -8.68 3.15
N ASN A 50 -7.58 -9.21 4.32
CA ASN A 50 -7.87 -8.56 5.61
C ASN A 50 -7.10 -7.24 5.77
N PHE A 51 -5.89 -7.17 5.22
CA PHE A 51 -5.03 -5.99 5.28
C PHE A 51 -5.55 -4.88 4.37
N PHE A 52 -6.01 -5.20 3.16
CA PHE A 52 -6.71 -4.21 2.31
C PHE A 52 -7.91 -3.59 3.04
N LYS A 53 -8.73 -4.43 3.70
CA LYS A 53 -9.91 -3.97 4.44
C LYS A 53 -9.61 -3.07 5.64
N PHE A 54 -8.40 -3.13 6.20
CA PHE A 54 -7.97 -2.29 7.33
C PHE A 54 -7.19 -1.04 6.87
N GLN A 55 -6.28 -1.16 5.89
CA GLN A 55 -5.40 -0.07 5.44
C GLN A 55 -6.02 0.86 4.40
N PHE A 56 -6.83 0.34 3.46
CA PHE A 56 -7.51 1.17 2.46
C PHE A 56 -8.85 1.74 2.96
N ARG A 57 -9.26 1.44 4.20
CA ARG A 57 -10.51 1.97 4.75
C ARG A 57 -10.43 3.49 4.88
N ASN A 58 -11.34 4.18 4.20
CA ASN A 58 -11.35 5.64 4.00
C ASN A 58 -11.84 6.47 5.20
N VAL A 59 -11.65 5.99 6.43
CA VAL A 59 -12.04 6.72 7.66
C VAL A 59 -10.91 7.64 8.12
N GLU A 60 -11.24 8.81 8.64
CA GLU A 60 -10.26 9.81 9.06
C GLU A 60 -9.38 9.32 10.23
N TYR A 61 -10.02 8.80 11.29
CA TYR A 61 -9.34 8.28 12.48
C TYR A 61 -9.41 6.75 12.57
N SER A 62 -8.25 6.10 12.65
CA SER A 62 -8.11 4.82 13.37
C SER A 62 -6.70 4.75 13.95
N SER A 63 -6.61 4.62 15.27
CA SER A 63 -5.35 4.38 15.98
C SER A 63 -4.66 3.14 15.41
N GLY A 64 -3.34 3.21 15.21
CA GLY A 64 -2.56 2.11 14.63
C GLY A 64 -2.48 2.07 13.10
N ARG A 65 -3.11 3.01 12.36
CA ARG A 65 -2.81 3.21 10.92
C ARG A 65 -1.47 3.94 10.73
N ASN A 66 -0.42 3.21 11.09
CA ASN A 66 0.98 3.61 11.09
C ASN A 66 1.70 3.28 9.78
N LYS A 67 1.13 2.36 8.98
CA LYS A 67 1.69 1.92 7.70
C LYS A 67 1.08 2.67 6.53
N THR A 68 1.92 3.17 5.62
CA THR A 68 1.47 3.74 4.33
C THR A 68 1.53 2.65 3.26
N PHE A 69 0.46 2.51 2.47
CA PHE A 69 0.38 1.50 1.41
C PHE A 69 0.18 2.15 0.04
N LEU A 70 0.95 1.68 -0.94
CA LEU A 70 0.99 2.21 -2.29
C LEU A 70 0.94 1.06 -3.29
N CYS A 71 -0.23 0.80 -3.86
CA CYS A 71 -0.35 -0.02 -5.08
C CYS A 71 0.03 0.85 -6.29
N TYR A 72 0.76 0.30 -7.25
CA TYR A 72 1.15 1.02 -8.46
C TYR A 72 0.90 0.22 -9.74
N VAL A 73 0.63 0.95 -10.81
CA VAL A 73 0.73 0.49 -12.20
C VAL A 73 1.72 1.41 -12.92
N VAL A 74 2.69 0.84 -13.62
CA VAL A 74 3.64 1.55 -14.48
C VAL A 74 3.43 1.08 -15.92
N GLU A 75 3.00 1.99 -16.79
CA GLU A 75 2.91 1.77 -18.24
C GLU A 75 4.05 2.54 -18.94
N ALA A 76 5.00 1.81 -19.48
CA ALA A 76 6.14 2.33 -20.24
C ALA A 76 5.88 2.16 -21.75
N GLN A 77 5.58 3.26 -22.45
CA GLN A 77 5.35 3.29 -23.89
C GLN A 77 6.61 3.78 -24.64
N SER A 78 7.19 2.90 -25.45
CA SER A 78 8.31 3.23 -26.34
C SER A 78 7.83 3.76 -27.70
N LYS A 79 8.68 4.53 -28.40
CA LYS A 79 8.41 5.06 -29.75
C LYS A 79 8.12 3.97 -30.79
N GLY A 80 8.55 2.73 -30.56
CA GLY A 80 8.26 1.57 -31.40
C GLY A 80 6.86 0.95 -31.19
N GLY A 81 6.00 1.56 -30.37
CA GLY A 81 4.65 1.05 -30.10
C GLY A 81 4.58 -0.07 -29.06
N GLN A 82 5.71 -0.60 -28.61
CA GLN A 82 5.77 -1.51 -27.46
C GLN A 82 5.34 -0.78 -26.18
N VAL A 83 4.39 -1.37 -25.48
CA VAL A 83 3.94 -0.95 -24.14
C VAL A 83 4.30 -2.05 -23.17
N GLN A 84 5.12 -1.73 -22.17
CA GLN A 84 5.39 -2.61 -21.03
C GLN A 84 4.55 -2.12 -19.86
N ALA A 85 3.69 -2.98 -19.32
CA ALA A 85 2.91 -2.70 -18.12
C ALA A 85 3.44 -3.57 -16.98
N SER A 86 3.78 -2.95 -15.85
CA SER A 86 4.06 -3.64 -14.59
C SER A 86 3.15 -3.12 -13.49
N ARG A 87 2.87 -3.97 -12.50
CA ARG A 87 2.10 -3.63 -11.31
C ARG A 87 2.74 -4.27 -10.09
N GLY A 88 2.47 -3.70 -8.93
CA GLY A 88 2.90 -4.23 -7.64
C GLY A 88 2.44 -3.33 -6.51
N TYR A 89 2.86 -3.64 -5.30
CA TYR A 89 2.65 -2.77 -4.15
C TYR A 89 3.94 -2.51 -3.38
N LEU A 90 3.89 -1.45 -2.58
CA LEU A 90 4.84 -1.11 -1.54
C LEU A 90 4.05 -0.93 -0.24
N GLU A 91 4.49 -1.57 0.84
CA GLU A 91 4.17 -1.13 2.18
C GLU A 91 5.38 -0.48 2.85
N ASP A 92 5.09 0.54 3.66
CA ASP A 92 6.03 1.22 4.55
C ASP A 92 5.56 0.97 5.98
N GLU A 93 6.28 0.12 6.71
CA GLU A 93 6.13 -0.08 8.14
C GLU A 93 7.11 0.83 8.90
N HIS A 94 6.73 2.11 9.00
CA HIS A 94 7.19 3.01 10.06
C HIS A 94 8.69 3.40 10.03
N ALA A 95 9.29 3.58 8.85
CA ALA A 95 10.72 3.92 8.75
C ALA A 95 11.11 5.02 7.73
N ALA A 96 11.58 6.15 8.26
CA ALA A 96 12.53 7.13 7.69
C ALA A 96 12.28 7.83 6.33
N ALA A 97 11.63 7.19 5.36
CA ALA A 97 11.34 7.71 4.03
C ALA A 97 10.04 7.07 3.52
N HIS A 98 9.03 7.90 3.21
CA HIS A 98 7.69 7.38 2.94
C HIS A 98 7.62 6.55 1.65
N ALA A 99 6.55 5.76 1.48
CA ALA A 99 6.30 4.92 0.30
C ALA A 99 6.49 5.62 -1.07
N GLU A 100 6.21 6.93 -1.18
CA GLU A 100 6.42 7.69 -2.43
C GLU A 100 7.90 7.92 -2.75
N GLU A 101 8.77 7.97 -1.73
CA GLU A 101 10.23 7.99 -1.90
C GLU A 101 10.76 6.61 -2.27
N ALA A 102 10.28 5.57 -1.57
CA ALA A 102 10.61 4.19 -1.84
C ALA A 102 10.39 3.84 -3.33
N PHE A 103 9.22 4.19 -3.87
CA PHE A 103 8.89 3.95 -5.28
C PHE A 103 9.93 4.50 -6.27
N PHE A 104 10.40 5.75 -6.08
CA PHE A 104 11.39 6.35 -6.98
C PHE A 104 12.81 5.86 -6.74
N ASN A 105 13.10 5.25 -5.58
CA ASN A 105 14.42 4.70 -5.27
C ASN A 105 14.56 3.22 -5.67
N THR A 106 13.50 2.42 -5.57
CA THR A 106 13.53 0.96 -5.81
C THR A 106 12.83 0.53 -7.09
N ILE A 107 11.64 1.06 -7.38
CA ILE A 107 10.79 0.60 -8.51
C ILE A 107 11.11 1.34 -9.82
N LEU A 108 11.28 2.66 -9.77
CA LEU A 108 11.69 3.47 -10.92
C LEU A 108 12.91 4.37 -10.60
N PRO A 109 14.10 3.77 -10.37
CA PRO A 109 15.34 4.52 -10.10
C PRO A 109 15.87 5.28 -11.33
N ALA A 110 15.48 4.87 -12.55
CA ALA A 110 15.94 5.48 -13.79
C ALA A 110 14.81 5.56 -14.82
N PHE A 111 14.84 6.60 -15.65
CA PHE A 111 13.86 6.87 -16.69
C PHE A 111 14.56 6.99 -18.04
N ASP A 112 14.17 6.18 -19.02
CA ASP A 112 14.67 6.29 -20.40
C ASP A 112 14.01 7.49 -21.10
N PRO A 113 14.77 8.51 -21.58
CA PRO A 113 14.23 9.64 -22.32
C PRO A 113 13.47 9.28 -23.62
N ALA A 114 13.69 8.09 -24.19
CA ALA A 114 12.97 7.59 -25.35
C ALA A 114 11.58 7.02 -25.02
N VAL A 115 11.33 6.69 -23.75
CA VAL A 115 10.11 6.06 -23.23
C VAL A 115 9.23 7.10 -22.51
N ARG A 116 7.92 6.99 -22.70
CA ARG A 116 6.92 7.74 -21.92
C ARG A 116 6.38 6.82 -20.82
N TYR A 117 6.42 7.28 -19.58
CA TYR A 117 5.94 6.54 -18.42
C TYR A 117 4.61 7.15 -17.96
N ASN A 118 3.53 6.36 -17.95
CA ASN A 118 2.33 6.68 -17.19
C ASN A 118 2.36 5.84 -15.92
N VAL A 119 2.44 6.49 -14.77
CA VAL A 119 2.40 5.84 -13.46
C VAL A 119 1.06 6.18 -12.82
N THR A 120 0.35 5.16 -12.36
CA THR A 120 -0.87 5.30 -11.55
C THR A 120 -0.60 4.72 -10.17
N TRP A 121 -0.78 5.52 -9.13
CA TRP A 121 -0.74 5.06 -7.74
C TRP A 121 -2.15 5.00 -7.16
N TYR A 122 -2.42 3.95 -6.39
CA TYR A 122 -3.58 3.84 -5.52
C TYR A 122 -3.07 3.80 -4.08
N VAL A 123 -3.31 4.86 -3.33
CA VAL A 123 -2.81 5.05 -1.96
C VAL A 123 -3.97 5.27 -1.00
N SER A 124 -3.84 4.78 0.23
CA SER A 124 -4.92 4.93 1.22
C SER A 124 -5.21 6.39 1.56
N SER A 125 -4.19 7.25 1.62
CA SER A 125 -4.34 8.71 1.82
C SER A 125 -3.41 9.54 0.92
N SER A 126 -3.71 10.84 0.78
CA SER A 126 -2.85 11.78 0.06
C SER A 126 -1.45 11.94 0.68
N PRO A 127 -0.43 12.29 -0.11
CA PRO A 127 0.93 12.53 0.38
C PRO A 127 1.00 13.67 1.41
N CYS A 128 1.97 13.59 2.32
CA CYS A 128 2.32 14.71 3.20
C CYS A 128 3.06 15.82 2.43
N ALA A 129 3.25 16.99 3.05
CA ALA A 129 3.92 18.14 2.41
C ALA A 129 5.35 17.80 1.92
N ALA A 130 6.12 17.03 2.69
CA ALA A 130 7.48 16.63 2.30
C ALA A 130 7.48 15.69 1.07
N CYS A 131 6.56 14.72 1.01
CA CYS A 131 6.41 13.82 -0.14
C CYS A 131 5.92 14.55 -1.39
N ALA A 132 4.95 15.44 -1.24
CA ALA A 132 4.46 16.29 -2.33
C ALA A 132 5.58 17.12 -2.98
N ASP A 133 6.45 17.74 -2.17
CA ASP A 133 7.62 18.48 -2.67
C ASP A 133 8.64 17.55 -3.35
N ARG A 134 8.82 16.30 -2.89
CA ARG A 134 9.70 15.30 -3.53
C ARG A 134 9.15 14.81 -4.87
N ILE A 135 7.87 14.43 -4.92
CA ILE A 135 7.17 14.06 -6.16
C ILE A 135 7.25 15.20 -7.18
N THR A 136 7.02 16.45 -6.74
CA THR A 136 7.15 17.67 -7.55
C THR A 136 8.57 17.86 -8.10
N LYS A 137 9.61 17.61 -7.28
CA LYS A 137 11.02 17.61 -7.72
C LYS A 137 11.32 16.49 -8.73
N THR A 138 10.70 15.33 -8.63
CA THR A 138 10.87 14.24 -9.62
C THR A 138 10.17 14.57 -10.93
N LEU A 139 8.89 14.97 -10.91
CA LEU A 139 8.11 15.35 -12.10
C LEU A 139 8.72 16.55 -12.83
N SER A 140 9.27 17.53 -12.10
CA SER A 140 9.94 18.67 -12.73
C SER A 140 11.20 18.27 -13.49
N LYS A 141 11.96 17.27 -13.02
CA LYS A 141 13.13 16.68 -13.71
C LYS A 141 12.74 15.76 -14.88
N THR A 142 11.70 14.95 -14.72
CA THR A 142 11.34 13.84 -15.64
C THR A 142 10.14 14.19 -16.53
N LYS A 143 10.36 14.97 -17.59
CA LYS A 143 9.28 15.45 -18.49
C LYS A 143 8.54 14.34 -19.27
N ASN A 144 9.10 13.14 -19.30
CA ASN A 144 8.52 11.94 -19.89
C ASN A 144 7.68 11.09 -18.91
N LEU A 145 7.63 11.47 -17.63
CA LEU A 145 6.78 10.86 -16.61
C LEU A 145 5.44 11.61 -16.50
N ARG A 146 4.34 10.85 -16.44
CA ARG A 146 3.01 11.32 -16.04
C ARG A 146 2.58 10.52 -14.82
N LEU A 147 2.27 11.22 -13.73
CA LEU A 147 1.80 10.61 -12.50
C LEU A 147 0.32 10.92 -12.27
N LEU A 148 -0.46 9.87 -12.02
CA LEU A 148 -1.82 9.90 -11.51
C LEU A 148 -1.80 9.30 -10.10
N ILE A 149 -2.26 10.05 -9.10
CA ILE A 149 -2.44 9.56 -7.74
C ILE A 149 -3.93 9.53 -7.44
N LEU A 150 -4.43 8.32 -7.20
CA LEU A 150 -5.77 8.03 -6.71
C LEU A 150 -5.66 7.79 -5.20
N VAL A 151 -6.30 8.65 -4.41
CA VAL A 151 -6.23 8.63 -2.93
C VAL A 151 -7.55 8.19 -2.33
N GLY A 152 -7.53 7.31 -1.33
CA GLY A 152 -8.74 6.86 -0.62
C GLY A 152 -9.38 7.94 0.28
N ARG A 153 -8.54 8.77 0.91
CA ARG A 153 -8.91 9.93 1.74
C ARG A 153 -7.86 11.03 1.60
N LEU A 154 -8.17 12.25 2.05
CA LEU A 154 -7.15 13.30 2.20
C LEU A 154 -6.50 13.22 3.59
N PHE A 155 -5.18 13.34 3.64
CA PHE A 155 -4.39 13.40 4.87
C PHE A 155 -4.28 14.84 5.35
N MET A 156 -4.78 15.17 6.55
CA MET A 156 -4.66 16.50 7.17
C MET A 156 -5.06 17.66 6.21
N TRP A 157 -6.18 17.52 5.50
CA TRP A 157 -6.59 18.46 4.44
C TRP A 157 -6.94 19.87 4.94
N GLU A 158 -7.26 20.00 6.23
CA GLU A 158 -7.50 21.28 6.90
C GLU A 158 -6.20 22.09 7.07
N GLU A 159 -5.04 21.45 7.10
CA GLU A 159 -3.74 22.12 7.27
C GLU A 159 -3.37 22.93 6.02
N PRO A 160 -3.07 24.24 6.14
CA PRO A 160 -2.75 25.09 5.00
C PRO A 160 -1.47 24.64 4.26
N GLU A 161 -0.55 24.00 4.99
CA GLU A 161 0.69 23.43 4.42
C GLU A 161 0.38 22.27 3.47
N ILE A 162 -0.56 21.39 3.81
CA ILE A 162 -1.01 20.31 2.95
C ILE A 162 -1.76 20.86 1.73
N GLN A 163 -2.64 21.84 1.92
CA GLN A 163 -3.35 22.46 0.78
C GLN A 163 -2.37 23.09 -0.22
N ALA A 164 -1.35 23.81 0.26
CA ALA A 164 -0.29 24.36 -0.57
C ALA A 164 0.51 23.25 -1.29
N ALA A 165 0.80 22.14 -0.60
CA ALA A 165 1.50 20.99 -1.16
C ALA A 165 0.70 20.28 -2.27
N LEU A 166 -0.61 20.10 -2.09
CA LEU A 166 -1.50 19.51 -3.10
C LEU A 166 -1.66 20.44 -4.33
N LYS A 167 -1.69 21.77 -4.13
CA LYS A 167 -1.65 22.75 -5.23
C LYS A 167 -0.35 22.65 -6.05
N LYS A 168 0.81 22.65 -5.40
CA LYS A 168 2.12 22.47 -6.07
C LYS A 168 2.20 21.16 -6.86
N LEU A 169 1.67 20.06 -6.32
CA LEU A 169 1.59 18.76 -7.01
C LEU A 169 0.81 18.88 -8.34
N LYS A 170 -0.35 19.54 -8.32
CA LYS A 170 -1.15 19.79 -9.53
C LYS A 170 -0.40 20.66 -10.53
N GLU A 171 0.25 21.74 -10.08
CA GLU A 171 1.06 22.63 -10.91
C GLU A 171 2.26 21.92 -11.55
N ALA A 172 2.86 20.95 -10.85
CA ALA A 172 3.92 20.08 -11.35
C ALA A 172 3.47 19.11 -12.46
N GLY A 173 2.16 19.05 -12.75
CA GLY A 173 1.56 18.15 -13.73
C GLY A 173 1.09 16.81 -13.15
N CYS A 174 1.12 16.63 -11.83
CA CYS A 174 0.52 15.46 -11.19
C CYS A 174 -1.01 15.56 -11.25
N LYS A 175 -1.68 14.47 -11.62
CA LYS A 175 -3.14 14.36 -11.50
C LYS A 175 -3.46 13.76 -10.14
N LEU A 176 -4.07 14.53 -9.24
CA LEU A 176 -4.63 14.00 -7.99
C LEU A 176 -6.14 13.79 -8.15
N ARG A 177 -6.67 12.66 -7.68
CA ARG A 177 -8.10 12.33 -7.68
C ARG A 177 -8.44 11.48 -6.45
N ILE A 178 -9.69 11.55 -5.98
CA ILE A 178 -10.19 10.61 -4.96
C ILE A 178 -10.60 9.30 -5.64
N MET A 179 -10.31 8.17 -4.98
CA MET A 179 -10.76 6.84 -5.40
C MET A 179 -12.28 6.72 -5.31
N LYS A 180 -12.90 6.31 -6.41
CA LYS A 180 -14.32 5.94 -6.48
C LYS A 180 -14.52 4.52 -5.94
N PRO A 181 -15.74 4.09 -5.61
CA PRO A 181 -16.02 2.69 -5.25
C PRO A 181 -15.48 1.68 -6.27
N GLN A 182 -15.53 2.01 -7.57
CA GLN A 182 -14.97 1.19 -8.64
C GLN A 182 -13.44 1.11 -8.62
N ASP A 183 -12.75 2.15 -8.15
CA ASP A 183 -11.28 2.13 -7.99
C ASP A 183 -10.89 1.21 -6.82
N PHE A 184 -11.66 1.17 -5.73
CA PHE A 184 -11.44 0.20 -4.64
C PHE A 184 -11.67 -1.25 -5.10
N GLU A 185 -12.74 -1.49 -5.88
CA GLU A 185 -12.99 -2.80 -6.50
C GLU A 185 -11.86 -3.20 -7.46
N TYR A 186 -11.38 -2.27 -8.30
CA TYR A 186 -10.24 -2.51 -9.18
C TYR A 186 -8.98 -2.91 -8.40
N VAL A 187 -8.66 -2.21 -7.31
CA VAL A 187 -7.51 -2.56 -6.48
C VAL A 187 -7.69 -3.93 -5.81
N TRP A 188 -8.89 -4.25 -5.31
CA TRP A 188 -9.21 -5.59 -4.79
C TRP A 188 -9.02 -6.70 -5.83
N GLN A 189 -9.50 -6.52 -7.06
CA GLN A 189 -9.39 -7.56 -8.09
C GLN A 189 -7.95 -7.75 -8.60
N ASN A 190 -7.12 -6.70 -8.59
CA ASN A 190 -5.81 -6.70 -9.25
C ASN A 190 -4.60 -6.79 -8.31
N PHE A 191 -4.73 -6.32 -7.07
CA PHE A 191 -3.64 -6.22 -6.09
C PHE A 191 -3.93 -6.98 -4.80
N VAL A 192 -5.13 -7.54 -4.60
CA VAL A 192 -5.41 -8.38 -3.43
C VAL A 192 -5.32 -9.86 -3.84
N GLU A 193 -4.68 -10.64 -2.98
CA GLU A 193 -4.65 -12.09 -3.10
C GLU A 193 -6.00 -12.65 -2.67
N GLN A 194 -6.63 -13.39 -3.59
CA GLN A 194 -7.89 -14.05 -3.35
C GLN A 194 -7.58 -15.45 -2.83
N GLU A 195 -8.24 -15.87 -1.76
CA GLU A 195 -8.06 -17.21 -1.19
C GLU A 195 -8.39 -18.29 -2.22
N GLU A 196 -7.61 -19.37 -2.22
CA GLU A 196 -7.64 -20.39 -3.26
C GLU A 196 -9.02 -21.06 -3.37
N GLY A 197 -9.64 -20.95 -4.55
CA GLY A 197 -10.94 -21.54 -4.87
C GLY A 197 -12.10 -20.55 -5.02
N GLU A 198 -12.02 -19.33 -4.49
CA GLU A 198 -13.10 -18.34 -4.60
C GLU A 198 -12.58 -16.93 -4.95
N SER A 199 -12.98 -16.42 -6.12
CA SER A 199 -12.87 -14.99 -6.43
C SER A 199 -13.88 -14.19 -5.60
N LYS A 200 -13.55 -13.89 -4.34
CA LYS A 200 -14.41 -13.16 -3.42
C LYS A 200 -14.68 -11.77 -4.00
N ALA A 201 -15.95 -11.48 -4.29
CA ALA A 201 -16.36 -10.16 -4.75
C ALA A 201 -15.99 -9.10 -3.71
N PHE A 202 -15.58 -7.91 -4.17
CA PHE A 202 -15.32 -6.81 -3.27
C PHE A 202 -16.64 -6.38 -2.62
N GLN A 203 -16.73 -6.52 -1.29
CA GLN A 203 -17.84 -5.95 -0.52
C GLN A 203 -17.46 -4.52 -0.11
N PRO A 204 -18.10 -3.49 -0.68
CA PRO A 204 -17.85 -2.11 -0.29
C PRO A 204 -18.27 -1.86 1.18
N TRP A 205 -17.58 -0.93 1.83
CA TRP A 205 -18.05 -0.36 3.10
C TRP A 205 -19.29 0.50 2.87
N GLU A 206 -20.18 0.58 3.87
CA GLU A 206 -21.43 1.34 3.79
C GLU A 206 -21.18 2.81 3.39
N ASP A 207 -20.20 3.45 4.02
CA ASP A 207 -19.88 4.87 3.81
C ASP A 207 -19.01 5.16 2.56
N VAL A 208 -18.70 4.15 1.71
CA VAL A 208 -17.68 4.31 0.65
C VAL A 208 -18.03 5.42 -0.34
N GLN A 209 -19.32 5.57 -0.66
CA GLN A 209 -19.83 6.57 -1.60
C GLN A 209 -19.89 7.97 -0.96
N GLU A 210 -20.25 8.06 0.31
CA GLU A 210 -20.35 9.34 1.03
C GLU A 210 -18.96 9.93 1.29
N ASN A 211 -18.02 9.11 1.76
CA ASN A 211 -16.62 9.51 1.91
C ASN A 211 -15.99 9.93 0.59
N PHE A 212 -16.27 9.21 -0.52
CA PHE A 212 -15.80 9.61 -1.85
C PHE A 212 -16.31 11.01 -2.23
N LEU A 213 -17.62 11.28 -2.09
CA LEU A 213 -18.20 12.57 -2.44
C LEU A 213 -17.66 13.70 -1.54
N TYR A 214 -17.52 13.45 -0.25
CA TYR A 214 -16.95 14.39 0.71
C TYR A 214 -15.53 14.82 0.33
N TYR A 215 -14.62 13.85 0.13
CA TYR A 215 -13.25 14.18 -0.24
C TYR A 215 -13.14 14.70 -1.68
N GLU A 216 -14.04 14.34 -2.61
CA GLU A 216 -14.03 14.88 -3.98
C GLU A 216 -14.38 16.38 -3.96
N GLU A 217 -15.34 16.80 -3.14
CA GLU A 217 -15.63 18.22 -2.89
C GLU A 217 -14.41 18.93 -2.27
N LYS A 218 -13.85 18.42 -1.16
CA LYS A 218 -12.70 19.05 -0.50
C LYS A 218 -11.49 19.15 -1.41
N LEU A 219 -11.19 18.11 -2.19
CA LEU A 219 -10.10 18.14 -3.15
C LEU A 219 -10.37 19.15 -4.27
N ALA A 220 -11.60 19.24 -4.78
CA ALA A 220 -11.96 20.23 -5.78
C ALA A 220 -11.81 21.66 -5.25
N ASP A 221 -12.18 21.92 -3.99
CA ASP A 221 -11.98 23.22 -3.33
C ASP A 221 -10.50 23.56 -3.15
N ILE A 222 -9.70 22.60 -2.67
CA ILE A 222 -8.24 22.77 -2.49
C ILE A 222 -7.53 22.95 -3.83
N LEU A 223 -8.01 22.34 -4.91
CA LEU A 223 -7.38 22.42 -6.23
C LEU A 223 -7.93 23.54 -7.12
N LYS A 224 -8.76 24.47 -6.61
CA LYS A 224 -9.10 25.72 -7.32
C LYS A 224 -7.89 26.65 -7.39
#